data_AF-A0A943AN93-F1
#
_entry.id   AF-A0A943AN93-F1
#
_cell.length_a   1.000
_cell.length_b   1.000
_cell.length_c   1.000
_cell.angle_alpha   90.00
_cell.angle_beta   90.00
_cell.angle_gamma   90.00
#
_symmetry.space_group_name_H-M   'P 1'
#
loop_
_entity.id
_entity.type
_entity.pdbx_description
1 polymer ?
#
loop_
_entity_poly.entity_id
_entity_poly.type
_entity_poly.pdbx_seq_one_letter_code
_entity_poly.pdbx_strand_id
1 'polypeptide(L)'
;MEHTEEILEIVREIREDVSYMKRHRNMLCGMPVLEVDEVCDLLKMSDRQLRRYRTAGQLVGFRFGRRLLFSSAEITRFIERIEADSQRKKSLRNAIRNL
;
A
#
# COMPACT_ATOMS: atom_id res chain seq x y z
N MET A 1 28.02 38.18 1.34
CA MET A 1 28.19 36.88 2.02
C MET A 1 26.89 36.47 2.72
N GLU A 2 26.13 37.39 3.32
CA GLU A 2 24.80 37.11 3.91
C GLU A 2 23.82 36.43 2.96
N HIS A 3 23.65 36.92 1.72
CA HIS A 3 22.70 36.30 0.78
C HIS A 3 23.02 34.84 0.44
N THR A 4 24.30 34.45 0.47
CA THR A 4 24.70 33.06 0.20
C THR A 4 24.39 32.15 1.40
N GLU A 5 24.54 32.67 2.62
CA GLU A 5 24.18 31.96 3.86
C GLU A 5 22.66 31.83 4.00
N GLU A 6 21.91 32.87 3.67
CA GLU A 6 20.44 32.88 3.65
C GLU A 6 19.89 31.86 2.64
N ILE A 7 20.46 31.81 1.42
CA ILE A 7 20.13 30.77 0.43
C ILE A 7 20.44 29.37 0.96
N LEU A 8 21.58 29.19 1.64
CA LEU A 8 21.98 27.90 2.22
C LEU A 8 21.03 27.43 3.31
N GLU A 9 20.50 28.34 4.12
CA GLU A 9 19.54 28.04 5.17
C GLU A 9 18.19 27.58 4.59
N ILE A 10 17.65 28.33 3.61
CA ILE A 10 16.43 27.96 2.89
C ILE A 10 16.58 26.58 2.23
N VAL A 11 17.73 26.29 1.61
CA VAL A 11 17.97 24.99 0.97
C VAL A 11 18.03 23.85 2.01
N ARG A 12 18.55 24.10 3.21
CA ARG A 12 18.55 23.09 4.29
C ARG A 12 17.14 22.79 4.78
N GLU A 13 16.33 23.83 5.00
CA GLU A 13 14.92 23.69 5.40
C GLU A 13 14.12 22.91 4.36
N ILE A 14 14.22 23.27 3.08
CA ILE A 14 13.58 22.54 1.98
C ILE A 14 14.02 21.08 1.96
N ARG A 15 15.32 20.80 2.20
CA ARG A 15 15.82 19.42 2.23
C ARG A 15 15.22 18.62 3.38
N GLU A 16 15.01 19.24 4.54
CA GLU A 16 14.36 18.63 5.70
C GLU A 16 12.89 18.33 5.41
N ASP A 17 12.16 19.30 4.84
CA ASP A 17 10.76 19.13 4.44
C ASP A 17 10.60 18.02 3.40
N VAL A 18 11.43 18.02 2.35
CA VAL A 18 11.42 16.96 1.33
C VAL A 18 11.73 15.60 1.96
N SER A 19 12.65 15.55 2.92
CA SER A 19 12.98 14.30 3.63
C SER A 19 11.82 13.83 4.51
N TYR A 20 11.14 14.75 5.17
CA TYR A 20 9.95 14.48 5.97
C TYR A 20 8.82 13.93 5.09
N MET A 21 8.53 14.60 3.97
CA MET A 21 7.50 14.21 3.01
C MET A 21 7.79 12.83 2.38
N LYS A 22 9.05 12.51 2.08
CA LYS A 22 9.44 11.20 1.52
C LYS A 22 9.26 10.05 2.53
N ARG A 23 9.35 10.32 3.83
CA ARG A 23 9.26 9.29 4.88
C ARG A 23 7.81 9.06 5.34
N HIS A 24 6.95 10.04 5.20
CA HIS A 24 5.55 9.94 5.63
C HIS A 24 4.67 9.43 4.49
N ARG A 25 3.81 8.44 4.81
CA ARG A 25 2.79 7.97 3.86
C ARG A 25 1.64 8.98 3.79
N ASN A 26 0.93 8.98 2.67
CA ASN A 26 -0.34 9.67 2.56
C ASN A 26 -1.29 9.14 3.65
N MET A 27 -1.98 10.04 4.35
CA MET A 27 -2.89 9.70 5.45
C MET A 27 -4.31 10.15 5.11
N LEU A 28 -5.30 9.33 5.47
CA LEU A 28 -6.72 9.69 5.42
C LEU A 28 -7.40 9.21 6.71
N CYS A 29 -8.06 10.12 7.42
CA CYS A 29 -8.71 9.85 8.70
C CYS A 29 -7.77 9.14 9.71
N GLY A 30 -6.51 9.55 9.77
CA GLY A 30 -5.51 8.95 10.67
C GLY A 30 -4.98 7.56 10.22
N MET A 31 -5.38 7.05 9.05
CA MET A 31 -4.87 5.81 8.50
C MET A 31 -3.99 6.03 7.27
N PRO A 32 -2.86 5.31 7.12
CA PRO A 32 -2.09 5.34 5.89
C PRO A 32 -2.89 4.82 4.72
N VAL A 33 -2.81 5.52 3.58
CA VAL A 33 -3.43 5.13 2.32
C VAL A 33 -2.35 4.88 1.29
N LEU A 34 -2.57 3.86 0.48
CA LEU A 34 -1.64 3.40 -0.56
C LEU A 34 -2.27 3.56 -1.93
N GLU A 35 -1.44 3.91 -2.89
CA GLU A 35 -1.77 3.94 -4.31
C GLU A 35 -1.66 2.56 -4.94
N VAL A 36 -2.17 2.44 -6.16
CA VAL A 36 -2.14 1.20 -6.95
C VAL A 36 -0.73 0.63 -7.05
N ASP A 37 0.25 1.47 -7.37
CA ASP A 37 1.63 1.04 -7.59
C ASP A 37 2.25 0.54 -6.28
N GLU A 38 2.05 1.26 -5.17
CA GLU A 38 2.52 0.85 -3.84
C GLU A 38 1.91 -0.50 -3.41
N VAL A 39 0.63 -0.72 -3.70
CA VAL A 39 -0.04 -1.99 -3.39
C VAL A 39 0.46 -3.12 -4.28
N CYS A 40 0.70 -2.86 -5.56
CA CYS A 40 1.28 -3.85 -6.49
C CYS A 40 2.69 -4.27 -6.03
N ASP A 41 3.51 -3.30 -5.62
CA ASP A 41 4.85 -3.53 -5.10
C ASP A 41 4.84 -4.31 -3.78
N LEU A 42 3.90 -3.99 -2.89
CA LEU A 42 3.75 -4.67 -1.61
C LEU A 42 3.32 -6.13 -1.78
N LEU A 43 2.29 -6.36 -2.60
CA LEU A 43 1.67 -7.67 -2.77
C LEU A 43 2.35 -8.52 -3.85
N LYS A 44 3.36 -7.98 -4.54
CA LYS A 44 4.07 -8.62 -5.66
C LYS A 44 3.10 -9.15 -6.71
N MET A 45 2.10 -8.34 -7.06
CA MET A 45 1.09 -8.69 -8.06
C MET A 45 0.92 -7.60 -9.11
N SER A 46 0.44 -7.98 -10.29
CA SER A 46 0.13 -7.01 -11.36
C SER A 46 -1.10 -6.16 -11.03
N ASP A 47 -1.15 -4.93 -11.56
CA ASP A 47 -2.34 -4.06 -11.50
C ASP A 47 -3.59 -4.80 -12.04
N ARG A 48 -3.44 -5.62 -13.09
CA ARG A 48 -4.54 -6.47 -13.59
C ARG A 48 -5.09 -7.42 -12.53
N GLN A 49 -4.21 -8.11 -11.79
CA GLN A 49 -4.64 -8.99 -10.69
C GLN A 49 -5.30 -8.20 -9.57
N LEU A 50 -4.72 -7.06 -9.19
CA LEU A 50 -5.28 -6.18 -8.17
C LEU A 50 -6.69 -5.73 -8.53
N ARG A 51 -6.90 -5.30 -9.78
CA ARG A 51 -8.23 -4.94 -10.32
C ARG A 51 -9.20 -6.11 -10.30
N ARG A 52 -8.74 -7.33 -10.62
CA ARG A 52 -9.60 -8.52 -10.52
C ARG A 52 -10.09 -8.76 -9.10
N TYR A 53 -9.19 -8.69 -8.11
CA TYR A 53 -9.59 -8.82 -6.70
C TYR A 53 -10.59 -7.74 -6.27
N ARG A 54 -10.40 -6.50 -6.75
CA ARG A 54 -11.34 -5.41 -6.50
C ARG A 54 -12.70 -5.64 -7.15
N THR A 55 -12.73 -6.01 -8.44
CA THR A 55 -13.98 -6.29 -9.16
C THR A 55 -14.72 -7.50 -8.58
N ALA A 56 -14.00 -8.48 -8.05
CA ALA A 56 -14.56 -9.63 -7.33
C ALA A 56 -15.02 -9.29 -5.90
N GLY A 57 -14.85 -8.04 -5.43
CA GLY A 57 -15.20 -7.61 -4.08
C GLY A 57 -14.30 -8.14 -2.97
N GLN A 58 -13.17 -8.78 -3.32
CA GLN A 58 -12.25 -9.38 -2.37
C GLN A 58 -11.27 -8.37 -1.77
N LEU A 59 -11.05 -7.24 -2.45
CA LEU A 59 -10.22 -6.13 -2.00
C LEU A 59 -10.97 -4.82 -2.15
N VAL A 60 -11.14 -4.08 -1.06
CA VAL A 60 -11.85 -2.80 -1.06
C VAL A 60 -10.88 -1.64 -1.28
N GLY A 61 -11.13 -0.85 -2.33
CA GLY A 61 -10.45 0.42 -2.57
C GLY A 61 -11.46 1.54 -2.69
N PHE A 62 -11.03 2.77 -2.43
CA PHE A 62 -11.86 3.97 -2.57
C PHE A 62 -11.24 4.91 -3.60
N ARG A 63 -12.07 5.76 -4.21
CA ARG A 63 -11.58 6.78 -5.15
C ARG A 63 -11.44 8.11 -4.43
N PHE A 64 -10.31 8.79 -4.67
CA PHE A 64 -10.10 10.18 -4.28
C PHE A 64 -9.75 10.97 -5.54
N GLY A 65 -10.71 11.73 -6.05
CA GLY A 65 -10.66 12.30 -7.40
C GLY A 65 -10.48 11.22 -8.46
N ARG A 66 -9.41 11.30 -9.24
CA ARG A 66 -9.10 10.31 -10.30
C ARG A 66 -8.34 9.08 -9.78
N ARG A 67 -7.74 9.18 -8.59
CA ARG A 67 -6.86 8.15 -8.02
C ARG A 67 -7.68 7.05 -7.35
N LEU A 68 -7.22 5.81 -7.49
CA LEU A 68 -7.69 4.68 -6.71
C LEU A 68 -6.71 4.47 -5.56
N LEU A 69 -7.25 4.47 -4.35
CA LEU A 69 -6.47 4.34 -3.11
C LEU A 69 -7.00 3.17 -2.29
N PHE A 70 -6.13 2.66 -1.43
CA PHE A 70 -6.43 1.56 -0.53
C PHE A 70 -5.99 1.95 0.88
N SER A 71 -6.81 1.66 1.88
CA SER A 71 -6.38 1.85 3.26
C SER A 71 -5.39 0.74 3.64
N SER A 72 -4.36 1.07 4.42
CA SER A 72 -3.42 0.06 4.91
C SER A 72 -4.13 -1.05 5.69
N ALA A 73 -5.19 -0.72 6.45
CA ALA A 73 -5.97 -1.71 7.19
C ALA A 73 -6.65 -2.74 6.27
N GLU A 74 -7.20 -2.30 5.13
CA GLU A 74 -7.81 -3.23 4.18
C GLU A 74 -6.77 -4.10 3.49
N ILE A 75 -5.59 -3.55 3.16
CA ILE A 75 -4.49 -4.34 2.60
C ILE A 75 -4.03 -5.41 3.58
N THR A 76 -3.87 -5.08 4.86
CA THR A 76 -3.51 -6.06 5.91
C THR A 76 -4.55 -7.18 6.00
N ARG A 77 -5.84 -6.84 6.10
CA ARG A 77 -6.92 -7.85 6.13
C ARG A 77 -6.96 -8.71 4.88
N PHE A 78 -6.66 -8.13 3.72
CA PHE A 78 -6.61 -8.86 2.46
C PHE A 78 -5.50 -9.91 2.45
N ILE A 79 -4.31 -9.56 2.95
CA ILE A 79 -3.18 -10.50 3.10
C ILE A 79 -3.59 -11.66 4.02
N GLU A 80 -4.15 -11.35 5.20
CA GLU A 80 -4.61 -12.36 6.17
C GLU A 80 -5.62 -13.33 5.54
N ARG A 81 -6.58 -12.83 4.75
CA ARG A 81 -7.56 -13.66 4.03
C ARG A 81 -6.89 -14.60 3.02
N ILE A 82 -5.95 -14.10 2.22
CA ILE A 82 -5.22 -14.92 1.23
C ILE A 82 -4.41 -16.02 1.91
N GLU A 83 -3.75 -15.70 3.00
CA GLU A 83 -2.93 -16.65 3.76
C GLU A 83 -3.81 -17.75 4.37
N ALA A 84 -4.93 -17.39 4.99
CA ALA A 84 -5.89 -18.33 5.54
C ALA A 84 -6.45 -19.28 4.47
N ASP A 85 -6.84 -18.75 3.31
CA ASP A 85 -7.31 -19.55 2.17
C ASP A 85 -6.23 -20.51 1.65
N SER A 86 -4.98 -20.03 1.60
CA SER A 86 -3.84 -20.84 1.18
C SER A 86 -3.57 -21.99 2.14
N GLN A 87 -3.67 -21.75 3.45
CA GLN A 87 -3.53 -22.81 4.46
C GLN A 87 -4.68 -23.82 4.37
N ARG A 88 -5.92 -23.36 4.25
CA ARG A 88 -7.09 -24.23 4.09
C ARG A 88 -6.94 -25.15 2.87
N LYS A 89 -6.49 -24.62 1.74
CA LYS A 89 -6.20 -25.39 0.52
C LYS A 89 -5.06 -26.40 0.69
N LYS A 90 -4.04 -26.09 1.49
CA LYS A 90 -2.96 -27.04 1.81
C LYS A 90 -3.49 -28.19 2.68
N SER A 91 -4.24 -27.89 3.75
CA SER A 91 -4.82 -28.91 4.62
C SER A 91 -5.78 -29.84 3.89
N LEU A 92 -6.64 -29.30 3.02
CA LEU A 92 -7.53 -30.10 2.17
C LEU A 92 -6.76 -31.05 1.24
N ARG A 93 -5.70 -30.56 0.60
CA ARG A 93 -4.84 -31.40 -0.27
C ARG A 93 -4.16 -32.52 0.50
N ASN A 94 -3.68 -32.23 1.72
CA ASN A 94 -3.06 -33.25 2.56
C ASN A 94 -4.07 -34.30 3.05
N ALA A 95 -5.28 -33.87 3.42
CA ALA A 95 -6.35 -34.79 3.80
C ALA A 95 -6.74 -35.72 2.64
N ILE A 96 -6.88 -35.18 1.42
CA ILE A 96 -7.17 -35.98 0.22
C ILE A 96 -6.03 -36.96 -0.11
N ARG A 97 -4.77 -36.56 0.07
CA ARG A 97 -3.61 -37.42 -0.18
C ARG A 97 -3.48 -38.57 0.83
N ASN A 98 -4.00 -38.39 2.05
CA ASN A 98 -3.92 -39.37 3.14
C ASN A 98 -5.17 -40.28 3.22
N LEU A 99 -6.10 -40.15 2.25
CA LEU A 99 -7.21 -41.07 2.01
C LEU A 99 -6.81 -42.08 0.93
#